data_AF-Q23Q37-F1
#
_entry.id   AF-Q23Q37-F1
#
_cell.length_a   1.000
_cell.length_b   1.000
_cell.length_c   1.000
_cell.angle_alpha   90.00
_cell.angle_beta   90.00
_cell.angle_gamma   90.00
#
_symmetry.space_group_name_H-M   'P 1'
#
loop_
_entity.id
_entity.type
_entity.pdbx_description
1 polymer ?
#
loop_
_entity_poly.entity_id
_entity_poly.type
_entity_poly.pdbx_seq_one_letter_code
_entity_poly.pdbx_strand_id
1 'polypeptide(L)'
;MNKVVFKSPSLKSSFRMFRVRSQGDPEETKNEIMELMNNYLVQNDGKLINMSVLKNKEILCYFVVGDECRDQENWEQTIKRDILSKYEVISSVMELSPANNIANKQ
;
A
#
# COMPACT_ATOMS: atom_id res chain seq x y z
N MET A 1 5.53 -5.05 14.77
CA MET A 1 6.29 -4.84 13.51
C MET A 1 6.64 -3.37 13.42
N ASN A 2 7.89 -3.01 13.12
CA ASN A 2 8.30 -1.60 13.02
C ASN A 2 7.97 -1.06 11.63
N LYS A 3 7.10 -0.05 11.57
CA LYS A 3 6.75 0.69 10.36
C LYS A 3 7.78 1.78 10.11
N VAL A 4 8.27 1.91 8.88
CA VAL A 4 9.21 2.98 8.50
C VAL A 4 8.47 4.02 7.69
N VAL A 5 8.41 5.25 8.21
CA VAL A 5 7.73 6.38 7.56
C VAL A 5 8.75 7.46 7.23
N PHE A 6 8.87 7.81 5.96
CA PHE A 6 9.63 8.96 5.49
C PHE A 6 8.66 10.09 5.16
N LYS A 7 8.97 11.29 5.65
CA LYS A 7 8.21 12.50 5.34
C LYS A 7 9.00 13.34 4.36
N SER A 8 8.37 13.77 3.28
CA SER A 8 8.99 14.67 2.30
C SER A 8 8.06 15.84 1.96
N PRO A 9 8.55 17.10 2.04
CA PRO A 9 7.75 18.27 1.67
C PRO A 9 7.46 18.33 0.16
N SER A 10 8.19 17.57 -0.68
CA SER A 10 7.96 17.52 -2.14
C SER A 10 6.81 16.60 -2.55
N LEU A 11 6.34 15.74 -1.65
CA LEU A 11 5.25 14.81 -1.94
C LEU A 11 3.91 15.53 -1.80
N LYS A 12 3.03 15.32 -2.78
CA LYS A 12 1.64 15.80 -2.73
C LYS A 12 0.68 14.76 -2.14
N SER A 13 1.09 13.50 -2.10
CA SER A 13 0.25 12.37 -1.66
C SER A 13 1.08 11.35 -0.88
N SER A 14 0.41 10.53 -0.08
CA SER A 14 1.07 9.44 0.65
C SER A 14 1.18 8.19 -0.21
N PHE A 15 2.41 7.76 -0.46
CA PHE A 15 2.73 6.51 -1.15
C PHE A 15 2.95 5.41 -0.12
N ARG A 16 2.30 4.28 -0.34
CA ARG A 16 2.35 3.11 0.54
C ARG A 16 2.80 1.89 -0.26
N MET A 17 3.43 0.97 0.46
CA MET A 17 3.85 -0.31 -0.09
C MET A 17 3.45 -1.44 0.84
N PHE A 18 2.94 -2.53 0.27
CA PHE A 18 2.82 -3.81 0.96
C PHE A 18 3.51 -4.91 0.17
N ARG A 19 3.79 -6.00 0.88
CA ARG A 19 4.41 -7.20 0.31
C ARG A 19 3.58 -8.42 0.64
N VAL A 20 3.34 -9.26 -0.36
CA VAL A 20 2.58 -10.50 -0.24
C VAL A 20 3.44 -11.65 -0.70
N ARG A 21 3.35 -12.80 -0.05
CA ARG A 21 3.99 -14.03 -0.55
C ARG A 21 2.96 -14.88 -1.28
N SER A 22 3.29 -15.22 -2.52
CA SER A 22 2.51 -16.18 -3.30
C SER A 22 2.82 -17.61 -2.84
N GLN A 23 1.77 -18.41 -2.67
CA GLN A 23 1.87 -19.85 -2.44
C GLN A 23 1.90 -20.65 -3.76
N GLY A 24 1.51 -20.02 -4.88
CA GLY A 24 1.38 -20.65 -6.19
C GLY A 24 2.32 -20.05 -7.23
N ASP A 25 1.77 -19.78 -8.42
CA ASP A 25 2.43 -18.97 -9.43
C ASP A 25 2.36 -17.48 -9.04
N PRO A 26 3.51 -16.80 -8.89
CA PRO A 26 3.51 -15.42 -8.46
C PRO A 26 2.94 -14.45 -9.49
N GLU A 27 2.92 -14.78 -10.79
CA GLU A 27 2.32 -13.93 -11.82
C GLU A 27 0.79 -14.00 -11.81
N GLU A 28 0.21 -15.19 -11.70
CA GLU A 28 -1.23 -15.37 -11.44
C GLU A 28 -1.66 -14.63 -10.17
N THR A 29 -0.93 -14.84 -9.07
CA THR A 29 -1.20 -14.16 -7.79
C THR A 29 -1.10 -12.64 -7.93
N LYS A 30 -0.14 -12.13 -8.69
CA LYS A 30 0.01 -10.69 -8.96
C LYS A 30 -1.21 -10.13 -9.68
N ASN A 31 -1.71 -10.83 -10.70
CA ASN A 31 -2.87 -10.39 -11.47
C ASN A 31 -4.14 -10.35 -10.62
N GLU A 32 -4.36 -11.36 -9.77
CA GLU A 32 -5.48 -11.37 -8.83
C GLU A 32 -5.42 -10.21 -7.83
N ILE A 33 -4.25 -10.01 -7.21
CA ILE A 33 -4.05 -8.91 -6.25
C ILE A 33 -4.22 -7.55 -6.95
N MET A 34 -3.77 -7.42 -8.20
CA MET A 34 -3.92 -6.19 -8.98
C MET A 34 -5.40 -5.83 -9.17
N GLU A 35 -6.24 -6.80 -9.49
CA GLU A 35 -7.69 -6.58 -9.65
C GLU A 35 -8.35 -6.19 -8.33
N LEU A 36 -8.08 -6.93 -7.25
CA LEU A 36 -8.62 -6.66 -5.92
C LEU A 36 -8.23 -5.27 -5.42
N MET A 37 -6.95 -4.91 -5.56
CA MET A 37 -6.44 -3.62 -5.13
C MET A 37 -6.96 -2.48 -5.99
N ASN A 38 -7.06 -2.64 -7.31
CA ASN A 38 -7.61 -1.59 -8.17
C ASN A 38 -9.07 -1.29 -7.80
N ASN A 39 -9.89 -2.32 -7.56
CA ASN A 39 -11.28 -2.13 -7.16
C ASN A 39 -11.39 -1.39 -5.82
N TYR A 40 -10.61 -1.80 -4.82
CA TYR A 40 -10.58 -1.13 -3.52
C TYR A 40 -10.09 0.32 -3.64
N LEU A 41 -9.01 0.56 -4.38
CA LEU A 41 -8.39 1.88 -4.47
C LEU A 41 -9.28 2.86 -5.23
N VAL A 42 -9.91 2.46 -6.34
CA VAL A 42 -10.84 3.34 -7.08
C VAL A 42 -12.03 3.78 -6.23
N GLN A 43 -12.55 2.89 -5.36
CA GLN A 43 -13.66 3.22 -4.46
C GLN A 43 -13.26 4.18 -3.34
N ASN A 44 -11.96 4.28 -3.03
CA ASN A 44 -11.42 5.05 -1.89
C ASN A 44 -10.49 6.18 -2.34
N ASP A 45 -10.70 6.70 -3.57
CA ASP A 45 -9.90 7.78 -4.18
C ASP A 45 -8.37 7.50 -4.16
N GLY A 46 -8.02 6.23 -4.18
CA GLY A 46 -6.66 5.72 -4.24
C GLY A 46 -6.28 5.32 -5.66
N LYS A 47 -5.00 4.97 -5.82
CA LYS A 47 -4.47 4.53 -7.10
C LYS A 47 -3.34 3.53 -6.95
N LEU A 48 -3.44 2.41 -7.68
CA LEU A 48 -2.33 1.49 -7.84
C LEU A 48 -1.26 2.14 -8.74
N ILE A 49 -0.02 2.19 -8.27
CA ILE A 49 1.10 2.78 -8.98
C ILE A 49 1.86 1.71 -9.75
N ASN A 50 2.22 0.62 -9.07
CA ASN A 50 2.99 -0.45 -9.67
C ASN A 50 2.87 -1.74 -8.85
N MET A 51 3.08 -2.88 -9.51
CA MET A 51 3.27 -4.18 -8.87
C MET A 51 4.46 -4.91 -9.47
N SER A 52 5.23 -5.61 -8.64
CA SER A 52 6.43 -6.31 -9.10
C SER A 52 6.58 -7.65 -8.39
N VAL A 53 6.85 -8.68 -9.17
CA VAL A 53 7.18 -10.03 -8.67
C VAL A 53 8.68 -10.09 -8.38
N LEU A 54 9.02 -10.53 -7.19
CA LEU A 54 10.38 -10.78 -6.73
C LEU A 54 10.76 -12.25 -6.93
N LYS A 55 12.08 -12.51 -6.98
CA LYS A 55 12.63 -13.86 -7.22
C LYS A 55 12.21 -14.90 -6.16
N ASN A 56 11.80 -14.48 -4.97
CA ASN A 56 11.36 -15.32 -3.86
C ASN A 56 9.83 -15.50 -3.80
N LYS A 57 9.13 -15.34 -4.94
CA LYS A 57 7.66 -15.39 -5.04
C LYS A 57 6.94 -14.35 -4.18
N GLU A 58 7.62 -13.27 -3.81
CA GLU A 58 7.00 -12.14 -3.13
C GLU A 58 6.54 -11.12 -4.17
N ILE A 59 5.41 -10.48 -3.90
CA ILE A 59 4.80 -9.46 -4.74
C ILE A 59 4.86 -8.16 -3.96
N LEU A 60 5.53 -7.16 -4.53
CA LEU A 60 5.50 -5.79 -4.03
C LEU A 60 4.36 -5.03 -4.70
N CYS A 61 3.55 -4.37 -3.91
CA CYS A 61 2.47 -3.51 -4.38
C CYS A 61 2.69 -2.09 -3.88
N TYR A 62 2.72 -1.15 -4.82
CA TYR A 62 2.89 0.29 -4.58
C TYR A 62 1.61 1.02 -4.94
N PHE A 63 1.09 1.84 -4.03
CA PHE A 63 -0.17 2.53 -4.23
C PHE A 63 -0.24 3.83 -3.44
N VAL A 64 -1.20 4.66 -3.82
CA VAL A 64 -1.64 5.85 -3.09
C VAL A 64 -3.02 5.57 -2.54
N VAL A 65 -3.27 5.95 -1.29
CA VAL A 65 -4.63 5.95 -0.73
C VAL A 65 -5.22 7.35 -0.79
N GLY A 66 -6.53 7.46 -0.99
CA GLY A 66 -7.24 8.73 -0.93
C GLY A 66 -7.23 9.34 0.47
N ASP A 67 -7.61 10.60 0.56
CA ASP A 67 -7.52 11.40 1.78
C ASP A 67 -8.39 10.85 2.93
N GLU A 68 -9.48 10.15 2.62
CA GLU A 68 -10.37 9.50 3.60
C GLU A 68 -9.74 8.27 4.28
N CYS A 69 -8.70 7.68 3.67
CA CYS A 69 -7.97 6.50 4.17
C CYS A 69 -6.61 6.87 4.79
N ARG A 70 -6.41 8.14 5.18
CA ARG A 70 -5.12 8.60 5.76
C ARG A 70 -4.77 7.93 7.08
N ASP A 71 -5.75 7.45 7.85
CA ASP A 71 -5.52 6.78 9.13
C ASP A 71 -4.71 5.50 8.96
N GLN A 72 -3.48 5.56 9.46
CA GLN A 72 -2.42 4.61 9.16
C GLN A 72 -2.67 3.17 9.63
N GLU A 73 -3.48 2.93 10.67
CA GLU A 73 -3.81 1.58 11.15
C GLU A 73 -5.01 0.98 10.41
N ASN A 74 -5.96 1.81 9.98
CA ASN A 74 -7.21 1.34 9.40
C ASN A 74 -6.99 0.66 8.04
N TRP A 75 -6.29 1.33 7.10
CA TRP A 75 -6.10 0.75 5.77
C TRP A 75 -5.25 -0.54 5.78
N GLU A 76 -4.26 -0.66 6.67
CA GLU A 76 -3.41 -1.87 6.71
C GLU A 76 -4.23 -3.07 7.18
N GLN A 77 -5.09 -2.87 8.19
CA GLN A 77 -6.02 -3.89 8.63
C GLN A 77 -7.04 -4.22 7.55
N THR A 78 -7.62 -3.22 6.86
CA THR A 78 -8.55 -3.45 5.74
C THR A 78 -7.91 -4.27 4.63
N ILE A 79 -6.68 -3.94 4.21
CA ILE A 79 -5.98 -4.72 3.19
C ILE A 79 -5.72 -6.15 3.69
N LYS A 80 -5.27 -6.33 4.93
CA LYS A 80 -4.94 -7.67 5.46
C LYS A 80 -6.15 -8.54 5.74
N ARG A 81 -7.23 -7.98 6.29
CA ARG A 81 -8.39 -8.72 6.78
C ARG A 81 -9.51 -8.84 5.77
N ASP A 82 -9.64 -7.87 4.88
CA ASP A 82 -10.77 -7.80 3.95
C ASP A 82 -10.31 -8.09 2.52
N ILE A 83 -9.40 -7.27 2.00
CA ILE A 83 -9.04 -7.31 0.56
C ILE A 83 -8.17 -8.50 0.22
N LEU A 84 -7.11 -8.75 1.00
CA LEU A 84 -6.08 -9.77 0.75
C LEU A 84 -6.10 -10.87 1.81
N SER A 85 -7.26 -11.13 2.42
CA SER A 85 -7.46 -12.11 3.50
C SER A 85 -7.00 -13.53 3.17
N LYS A 86 -6.94 -13.87 1.88
CA LYS A 86 -6.48 -15.18 1.39
C LYS A 86 -4.97 -15.32 1.27
N TYR A 87 -4.22 -14.23 1.39
CA TYR A 87 -2.78 -14.22 1.12
C TYR A 87 -1.95 -13.91 2.37
N GLU A 88 -0.73 -14.43 2.41
CA GLU A 88 0.23 -14.11 3.45
C GLU A 88 0.82 -12.71 3.20
N VAL A 89 0.30 -11.70 3.90
CA VAL A 89 0.80 -10.31 3.82
C VAL A 89 2.02 -10.14 4.73
N ILE A 90 3.21 -10.11 4.14
CA ILE A 90 4.51 -10.00 4.82
C ILE A 90 4.90 -8.52 4.93
N SER A 91 4.29 -7.80 5.85
CA SER A 91 4.41 -6.34 5.92
C SER A 91 5.78 -5.85 6.42
N SER A 92 6.55 -5.22 5.54
CA SER A 92 7.51 -4.16 5.89
C SER A 92 7.02 -2.87 5.25
N VAL A 93 6.07 -2.20 5.89
CA VAL A 93 5.41 -1.02 5.30
C VAL A 93 6.41 0.14 5.27
N MET A 94 6.88 0.46 4.08
CA MET A 94 7.50 1.75 3.80
C MET A 94 6.40 2.72 3.38
N GLU A 95 6.24 3.80 4.13
CA GLU A 95 5.34 4.90 3.77
C GLU A 95 6.17 6.13 3.44
N LEU A 96 5.90 6.74 2.29
CA LEU A 96 6.40 8.06 1.93
C LEU A 96 5.21 9.02 2.01
N SER A 97 5.21 9.93 2.97
CA SER A 97 4.10 10.87 3.19
C SER A 97 4.55 12.32 2.95
N PRO A 98 3.63 13.22 2.57
CA PRO A 98 3.90 14.65 2.60
C PRO A 98 4.39 15.07 3.99
N ALA A 99 5.42 15.89 4.05
CA ALA A 99 5.72 16.58 5.30
C ALA A 99 4.56 17.55 5.56
N ASN A 100 3.89 17.43 6.72
CA ASN A 100 2.97 18.47 7.15
C ASN A 100 3.76 19.77 7.20
N ASN A 101 3.53 20.68 6.25
CA ASN A 101 3.89 22.07 6.42
C ASN A 101 3.02 22.55 7.57
N ILE A 102 3.56 22.51 8.79
CA ILE A 102 3.12 23.43 9.82
C ILE A 102 3.53 24.78 9.25
N ALA A 103 2.63 25.39 8.48
CA ALA A 103 2.70 26.80 8.17
C ALA A 103 2.73 27.48 9.54
N ASN A 104 3.90 27.97 9.93
CA ASN A 104 4.03 28.90 11.04
C ASN A 104 3.14 30.09 10.67
N LYS A 105 1.90 30.08 11.15
CA LYS A 105 1.11 31.29 11.33
C LYS A 105 1.77 32.02 12.50
N GLN A 106 2.76 32.84 12.19
CA GLN A 106 3.15 33.98 13.01
C GLN A 106 2.42 35.21 12.48
#